data_AF-A0A8R1EKF9-F1
#
_entry.id   AF-A0A8R1EKF9-F1
#
_cell.length_a   1.000
_cell.length_b   1.000
_cell.length_c   1.000
_cell.angle_alpha   90.00
_cell.angle_beta   90.00
_cell.angle_gamma   90.00
#
_symmetry.space_group_name_H-M   'P 1'
#
loop_
_entity.id
_entity.type
_entity.pdbx_description
1 polymer ?
#
loop_
_entity_poly.entity_id
_entity_poly.type
_entity_poly.pdbx_seq_one_letter_code
_entity_poly.pdbx_strand_id
1 'polypeptide(L)' 'MEIFINHIDVNDVDRTTLILKTLITLFSSFPLMDFSTAIQYHGKSMNEDDRLVCLLSRRVPYFVEFVLKKLLST' A
#
# COMPACT_ATOMS: atom_id res chain seq x y z
N MET A 1 -5.52 3.75 1.10
CA MET A 1 -4.16 3.72 1.69
C MET A 1 -3.54 5.10 1.71
N GLU A 2 -3.33 5.75 0.57
CA GLU A 2 -2.73 7.09 0.46
C GLU A 2 -3.34 8.14 1.41
N ILE A 3 -4.67 8.16 1.52
CA ILE A 3 -5.39 9.04 2.47
C ILE A 3 -4.96 8.79 3.92
N PHE A 4 -4.82 7.53 4.35
CA PHE A 4 -4.40 7.21 5.71
C PHE A 4 -2.96 7.66 5.97
N ILE A 5 -2.07 7.48 5.00
CA ILE A 5 -0.65 7.87 5.11
C ILE A 5 -0.51 9.39 5.21
N ASN A 6 -1.32 10.15 4.47
CA ASN A 6 -1.34 11.62 4.54
C ASN A 6 -1.76 12.18 5.91
N HIS A 7 -2.56 11.42 6.66
CA HIS A 7 -3.05 11.82 7.98
C HIS A 7 -2.14 11.38 9.13
N ILE A 8 -0.98 10.79 8.85
CA ILE A 8 0.04 10.54 9.87
C ILE A 8 0.57 11.89 10.34
N ASP A 9 0.27 12.23 11.60
CA ASP A 9 0.73 13.43 12.29
C ASP A 9 1.38 13.02 13.61
N VAL A 10 2.67 13.30 13.75
CA VAL A 10 3.47 12.90 14.91
C VAL A 10 3.03 13.62 16.19
N ASN A 11 2.29 14.74 16.07
CA ASN A 11 1.77 15.48 17.21
C ASN A 11 0.48 14.87 17.80
N ASP A 12 -0.24 14.05 17.03
CA ASP A 12 -1.48 13.37 17.46
C ASP A 12 -1.22 11.87 17.57
N VAL A 13 -0.75 11.46 18.75
CA VAL A 13 -0.31 10.10 19.05
C VAL A 13 -1.47 9.10 18.95
N ASP A 14 -2.66 9.45 19.42
CA ASP A 14 -3.83 8.56 19.42
C ASP A 14 -4.32 8.29 18.00
N ARG A 15 -4.43 9.35 17.18
CA ARG A 15 -4.83 9.23 15.78
C ARG A 15 -3.80 8.48 14.96
N THR A 16 -2.53 8.79 15.13
CA THR A 16 -1.45 8.10 14.43
C THR A 16 -1.38 6.63 14.82
N THR A 17 -1.61 6.29 16.09
CA THR A 17 -1.69 4.87 16.53
C THR A 17 -2.80 4.12 15.82
N LEU A 18 -3.99 4.72 15.68
CA LEU A 18 -5.12 4.10 14.97
C LEU A 18 -4.81 3.93 13.48
N ILE A 19 -4.23 4.95 12.85
CA ILE A 19 -3.83 4.93 11.44
C ILE A 19 -2.80 3.83 11.20
N LEU A 20 -1.77 3.74 12.05
CA LEU A 20 -0.71 2.72 11.92
C LEU A 20 -1.24 1.31 12.11
N LYS A 21 -2.11 1.08 13.11
CA LYS A 21 -2.79 -0.23 13.27
C LYS A 21 -3.58 -0.61 12.03
N THR A 22 -4.31 0.34 11.46
CA THR A 22 -5.08 0.13 10.22
C THR A 22 -4.17 -0.18 9.03
N LEU A 23 -3.07 0.56 8.88
CA LEU A 23 -2.07 0.32 7.84
C LEU A 23 -1.39 -1.04 8.00
N ILE A 24 -1.06 -1.46 9.22
CA ILE A 24 -0.51 -2.80 9.49
C ILE A 24 -1.49 -3.90 9.09
N THR A 25 -2.76 -3.78 9.50
CA THR A 25 -3.79 -4.76 9.11
C THR A 25 -3.94 -4.84 7.59
N LEU A 26 -3.98 -3.70 6.92
CA LEU A 26 -4.02 -3.62 5.47
C LEU A 26 -2.80 -4.31 4.85
N PHE A 27 -1.59 -3.89 5.22
CA PHE A 27 -0.33 -4.45 4.71
C PHE A 27 -0.13 -5.94 5.01
N SER A 28 -0.74 -6.46 6.07
CA SER A 28 -0.68 -7.90 6.39
C SER A 28 -1.66 -8.72 5.54
N SER A 29 -2.70 -8.08 5.00
CA SER A 29 -3.77 -8.74 4.25
C SER A 29 -3.48 -8.86 2.75
N PHE A 30 -2.53 -8.07 2.23
CA PHE A 30 -2.13 -8.12 0.82
C PHE A 30 -0.61 -8.11 0.65
N PRO A 31 -0.09 -8.82 -0.36
CA PRO A 31 1.33 -8.80 -0.64
C PRO A 31 1.81 -7.40 -1.06
N LEU A 32 2.86 -6.91 -0.40
CA LEU A 32 3.43 -5.57 -0.60
C LEU A 32 4.38 -5.47 -1.80
N MET A 33 4.01 -6.01 -2.95
CA MET A 33 4.88 -6.00 -4.13
C MET A 33 4.16 -5.57 -5.40
N ASP A 34 4.94 -5.13 -6.39
CA ASP A 34 4.43 -4.87 -7.73
C ASP A 34 4.29 -6.17 -8.53
N PHE A 35 3.05 -6.53 -8.84
CA PHE A 35 2.68 -7.67 -9.68
C PHE A 35 2.40 -7.30 -11.13
N SER A 36 2.61 -6.05 -11.55
CA SER A 36 2.22 -5.60 -12.88
C SER A 36 2.94 -6.32 -14.02
N THR A 37 4.14 -6.85 -13.75
CA THR A 37 4.90 -7.70 -14.68
C THR A 37 4.25 -9.07 -14.88
N ALA A 38 3.50 -9.59 -13.90
CA ALA A 38 2.82 -10.89 -13.99
C ALA A 38 1.79 -10.93 -15.14
N ILE A 39 1.21 -9.77 -15.51
CA ILE A 39 0.28 -9.64 -16.64
C ILE A 39 0.94 -10.08 -17.96
N GLN A 40 2.25 -9.85 -18.12
CA GLN A 40 2.97 -10.23 -19.34
C GLN A 40 3.04 -11.75 -19.52
N TYR A 41 3.11 -12.50 -18.41
CA TYR A 41 3.27 -13.94 -18.41
C TYR A 41 1.94 -14.70 -18.25
N HIS A 42 1.01 -14.14 -17.48
CA HIS A 42 -0.23 -14.82 -17.06
C HIS A 42 -1.51 -14.10 -17.52
N GLY A 43 -1.41 -13.02 -18.30
CA GLY A 43 -2.56 -12.20 -18.69
C GLY A 43 -3.65 -12.93 -19.47
N LYS A 44 -3.35 -14.06 -20.14
CA LYS A 44 -4.34 -14.88 -20.85
C LYS A 44 -5.22 -15.72 -19.92
N SER A 45 -4.76 -15.99 -18.69
CA SER A 45 -5.48 -16.77 -17.68
C SER A 45 -6.04 -15.91 -16.54
N MET A 46 -5.80 -14.60 -16.58
CA MET A 46 -6.32 -13.64 -15.61
C MET A 46 -7.70 -13.15 -16.04
N ASN A 47 -8.61 -13.00 -15.07
CA ASN A 47 -9.83 -12.24 -15.29
C ASN A 47 -9.53 -10.72 -15.23
N GLU A 48 -10.54 -9.89 -15.52
CA GLU A 48 -10.37 -8.43 -15.56
C GLU A 48 -10.01 -7.83 -14.19
N ASP A 49 -10.59 -8.37 -13.12
CA ASP A 49 -10.33 -7.92 -11.75
C ASP A 49 -8.90 -8.23 -11.31
N ASP A 50 -8.41 -9.45 -11.57
CA ASP A 50 -7.04 -9.88 -11.30
C ASP A 50 -6.04 -8.96 -12.03
N ARG A 51 -6.36 -8.62 -13.28
CA ARG A 51 -5.54 -7.75 -14.11
C ARG A 51 -5.53 -6.32 -13.56
N LEU A 52 -6.68 -5.81 -13.10
CA LEU A 52 -6.78 -4.50 -12.46
C LEU A 52 -5.96 -4.45 -11.17
N VAL A 53 -6.07 -5.47 -10.31
CA VAL A 53 -5.29 -5.57 -9.07
C VAL A 53 -3.78 -5.56 -9.36
N CYS A 54 -3.32 -6.32 -10.36
CA CYS A 54 -1.91 -6.33 -10.78
C CYS A 54 -1.44 -4.97 -11.33
N LEU A 55 -2.31 -4.17 -11.96
CA LEU A 55 -1.96 -2.83 -12.38
C LEU A 55 -1.86 -1.86 -11.20
N LEU A 56 -2.79 -1.97 -10.25
CA LEU A 56 -2.83 -1.14 -9.04
C LEU A 56 -1.65 -1.42 -8.10
N SER A 57 -1.12 -2.64 -8.11
CA SER A 57 0.02 -3.02 -7.26
C SER A 57 1.29 -2.21 -7.54
N ARG A 58 1.43 -1.57 -8.71
CA ARG A 58 2.56 -0.65 -9.01
C ARG A 58 2.71 0.47 -7.99
N ARG A 59 1.61 0.88 -7.35
CA ARG A 59 1.60 1.98 -6.37
C ARG A 59 2.00 1.52 -4.97
N VAL A 60 2.05 0.22 -4.71
CA VAL A 60 2.34 -0.35 -3.39
C VAL A 60 3.74 0.00 -2.89
N PRO A 61 4.83 -0.15 -3.69
CA PRO A 61 6.16 0.28 -3.26
C PRO A 61 6.22 1.77 -2.88
N TYR A 62 5.53 2.62 -3.65
CA TYR A 62 5.42 4.05 -3.36
C TYR A 62 4.73 4.32 -2.02
N PHE A 63 3.64 3.60 -1.70
CA PHE A 63 2.97 3.75 -0.41
C PHE A 63 3.86 3.36 0.77
N VAL A 64 4.64 2.28 0.63
CA VAL A 64 5.59 1.86 1.67
C VAL A 64 6.67 2.92 1.88
N GLU A 65 7.27 3.42 0.79
CA GLU A 65 8.27 4.50 0.87
C GLU A 65 7.69 5.77 1.50
N PHE A 66 6.44 6.12 1.17
CA PHE A 66 5.80 7.31 1.70
C PHE A 66 5.50 7.21 3.20
N VAL A 67 5.06 6.03 3.69
CA VAL A 67 4.94 5.76 5.13
C VAL A 67 6.29 5.90 5.82
N LEU A 68 7.34 5.29 5.27
CA LEU A 68 8.68 5.38 5.84
C LEU A 68 9.17 6.83 5.91
N LYS A 69 8.95 7.62 4.86
CA LYS A 69 9.30 9.05 4.86
C LYS A 69 8.59 9.81 5.98
N LYS A 70 7.29 9.59 6.18
CA LYS A 70 6.51 10.25 7.24
C LYS A 70 6.97 9.86 8.64
N LEU A 71 7.39 8.61 8.83
CA LEU A 71 7.91 8.12 10.11
C LEU A 71 9.34 8.60 10.38
N LEU A 72 10.19 8.65 9.35
CA LEU A 72 11.59 9.03 9.46
C LEU A 72 11.82 10.54 9.40
N SER A 73 10.85 11.33 8.93
CA SER A 73 10.90 12.80 8.95
C SER A 73 10.68 13.40 10.34
N THR A 74 11.17 12.70 11.38
CA THR A 74 11.17 13.16 12.77
C THR A 74 12.22 14.24 12.96
#